data_AF-A0AAD4JN55-F1
#
_entry.id   AF-A0AAD4JN55-F1
#
_cell.length_a   1.000
_cell.length_b   1.000
_cell.length_c   1.000
_cell.angle_alpha   90.00
_cell.angle_beta   90.00
_cell.angle_gamma   90.00
#
_symmetry.space_group_name_H-M   'P 1'
#
loop_
_entity.id
_entity.type
_entity.pdbx_description
1 polymer ?
#
loop_
_entity_poly.entity_id
_entity_poly.type
_entity_poly.pdbx_seq_one_letter_code
_entity_poly.pdbx_strand_id
1 'polypeptide(L)'
;MELFLIVAIILILPTATPAENTWNPTANMNLNPTQAWRSSEYCLRNTSTTCQLSHNYKLTSSGWLNVTAADGPNFCQAGGCADHMRAVLLCLKRVKRDYWFANSATVQDLYDTISNGCSNGGKGNQKF
;
A
#
# COMPACT_ATOMS: atom_id res chain seq x y z
N MET A 1 -6.88 -42.80 -19.61
CA MET A 1 -8.09 -41.96 -19.75
C MET A 1 -8.61 -41.50 -18.38
N GLU A 2 -8.55 -42.36 -17.36
CA GLU A 2 -8.92 -42.05 -15.95
C GLU A 2 -8.06 -40.97 -15.26
N LEU A 3 -6.78 -40.81 -15.63
CA LEU A 3 -5.87 -39.87 -14.95
C LEU A 3 -6.19 -38.38 -15.26
N PHE A 4 -6.74 -38.10 -16.45
CA PHE A 4 -7.05 -36.73 -16.86
C PHE A 4 -8.30 -36.17 -16.16
N LEU A 5 -9.25 -37.03 -15.78
CA LEU A 5 -10.45 -36.63 -15.05
C LEU A 5 -10.13 -36.20 -13.60
N ILE A 6 -9.18 -36.86 -12.95
CA ILE A 6 -8.82 -36.55 -11.56
C ILE A 6 -8.10 -35.19 -11.45
N VAL A 7 -7.25 -34.85 -12.42
CA VAL A 7 -6.56 -33.54 -12.47
C VAL A 7 -7.55 -32.39 -12.70
N ALA A 8 -8.60 -32.61 -13.50
CA ALA A 8 -9.63 -31.60 -13.73
C ALA A 8 -10.46 -31.33 -12.45
N ILE A 9 -10.73 -32.34 -11.63
CA ILE A 9 -11.53 -32.21 -10.40
C ILE A 9 -10.79 -31.42 -9.31
N ILE A 10 -9.47 -31.54 -9.22
CA ILE A 10 -8.66 -30.82 -8.22
C ILE A 10 -8.59 -29.31 -8.52
N LEU A 11 -8.69 -28.90 -9.80
CA LEU A 11 -8.64 -27.50 -10.20
C LEU A 11 -9.97 -26.74 -10.01
N ILE A 12 -11.07 -27.45 -9.75
CA ILE A 12 -12.42 -26.85 -9.72
C ILE A 12 -12.94 -26.66 -8.29
N LEU A 13 -12.28 -27.18 -7.25
CA LEU A 13 -12.71 -26.93 -5.87
C LEU A 13 -12.43 -25.47 -5.50
N PRO A 14 -13.45 -24.60 -5.37
CA PRO A 14 -13.23 -23.30 -4.80
C PRO A 14 -12.97 -23.54 -3.32
N THR A 15 -11.72 -23.39 -2.88
CA THR A 15 -11.45 -23.27 -1.46
C THR A 15 -12.19 -22.02 -0.98
N ALA A 16 -13.36 -22.20 -0.37
CA ALA A 16 -14.16 -21.12 0.18
C ALA A 16 -13.44 -20.55 1.41
N THR A 17 -12.38 -19.79 1.18
CA THR A 17 -11.77 -18.97 2.20
C THR A 17 -12.69 -17.75 2.39
N PRO A 18 -13.07 -17.38 3.62
CA PRO A 18 -13.69 -16.09 3.89
C PRO A 18 -12.98 -14.97 3.10
N ALA A 19 -13.77 -14.20 2.36
CA ALA A 19 -13.26 -13.09 1.57
C ALA A 19 -12.58 -12.06 2.48
N GLU A 20 -11.47 -11.47 2.02
CA GLU A 20 -10.83 -10.39 2.76
C GLU A 20 -11.73 -9.16 2.82
N ASN A 21 -11.64 -8.42 3.94
CA ASN A 21 -12.37 -7.17 4.08
C ASN A 21 -11.69 -6.09 3.22
N THR A 22 -12.37 -5.66 2.16
CA THR A 22 -11.84 -4.68 1.20
C THR A 22 -11.82 -3.25 1.74
N TRP A 23 -12.64 -2.95 2.76
CA TRP A 23 -12.76 -1.63 3.37
C TRP A 23 -11.85 -1.45 4.58
N ASN A 24 -11.72 -2.50 5.40
CA ASN A 24 -10.80 -2.59 6.52
C ASN A 24 -9.89 -3.82 6.37
N PRO A 25 -8.83 -3.74 5.54
CA PRO A 25 -7.92 -4.86 5.28
C PRO A 25 -7.19 -5.35 6.53
N THR A 26 -7.13 -4.51 7.58
CA THR A 26 -6.49 -4.83 8.85
C THR A 26 -7.40 -5.55 9.85
N ALA A 27 -8.68 -5.76 9.53
CA ALA A 27 -9.65 -6.42 10.41
C ALA A 27 -9.26 -7.87 10.77
N ASN A 28 -8.53 -8.55 9.88
CA ASN A 28 -7.93 -9.85 10.12
C ASN A 28 -6.46 -9.80 9.68
N MET A 29 -5.53 -9.93 10.63
CA MET A 29 -4.09 -9.95 10.34
C MET A 29 -3.51 -11.37 10.26
N ASN A 30 -4.31 -12.41 10.51
CA ASN A 30 -3.92 -13.81 10.33
C ASN A 30 -4.26 -14.25 8.90
N LEU A 31 -3.51 -13.71 7.93
CA LEU A 31 -3.71 -13.92 6.51
C LEU A 31 -2.75 -14.96 5.98
N ASN A 32 -3.21 -15.82 5.07
CA ASN A 32 -2.31 -16.64 4.28
C ASN A 32 -1.55 -15.77 3.24
N PRO A 33 -0.47 -16.26 2.60
CA PRO A 33 0.35 -15.44 1.71
C PRO A 33 -0.42 -14.77 0.56
N THR A 34 -1.36 -15.48 -0.07
CA THR A 34 -2.19 -14.94 -1.15
C THR A 34 -3.13 -13.85 -0.62
N GLN A 35 -3.71 -14.06 0.56
CA GLN A 35 -4.57 -13.07 1.20
C GLN A 35 -3.80 -11.82 1.62
N ALA A 36 -2.58 -11.97 2.13
CA ALA A 36 -1.73 -10.85 2.51
C ALA A 36 -1.45 -9.91 1.32
N TRP A 37 -1.18 -10.47 0.13
CA TRP A 37 -1.00 -9.68 -1.09
C TRP A 37 -2.26 -8.96 -1.54
N ARG A 38 -3.40 -9.65 -1.60
CA ARG A 38 -4.69 -9.02 -1.95
C ARG A 38 -5.09 -7.93 -0.96
N SER A 39 -4.93 -8.16 0.34
CA SER A 39 -5.15 -7.14 1.38
C SER A 39 -4.23 -5.94 1.24
N SER A 40 -3.00 -6.13 0.77
CA SER A 40 -2.07 -5.03 0.49
C SER A 40 -2.57 -4.15 -0.65
N GLU A 41 -3.16 -4.73 -1.70
CA GLU A 41 -3.82 -3.98 -2.77
C GLU A 41 -5.01 -3.16 -2.27
N TYR A 42 -5.78 -3.67 -1.31
CA TYR A 42 -6.85 -2.90 -0.68
C TYR A 42 -6.31 -1.72 0.13
N CYS A 43 -5.16 -1.87 0.81
CA CYS A 43 -4.48 -0.73 1.45
C CYS A 43 -4.11 0.36 0.43
N LEU A 44 -3.51 0.00 -0.70
CA LEU A 44 -3.07 0.94 -1.75
C LEU A 44 -4.24 1.65 -2.47
N ARG A 45 -5.43 1.06 -2.45
CA ARG A 45 -6.65 1.68 -3.00
C ARG A 45 -7.23 2.74 -2.09
N ASN A 46 -6.75 2.87 -0.85
CA ASN A 46 -7.27 3.85 0.09
C ASN A 46 -6.89 5.28 -0.34
N THR A 47 -7.90 6.06 -0.72
CA THR A 47 -7.75 7.44 -1.19
C THR A 47 -8.11 8.44 -0.10
N SER A 48 -7.40 9.57 -0.06
CA SER A 48 -7.76 10.73 0.78
C SER A 48 -8.06 11.94 -0.09
N THR A 49 -9.13 12.66 0.26
CA THR A 49 -9.49 13.94 -0.37
C THR A 49 -8.37 14.98 -0.20
N THR A 50 -7.67 14.96 0.93
CA THR A 50 -6.52 15.84 1.19
C THR A 50 -5.37 15.57 0.22
N CYS A 51 -5.14 14.32 -0.18
CA CYS A 51 -4.14 13.97 -1.21
C CYS A 51 -4.62 14.27 -2.64
N GLN A 52 -5.92 14.17 -2.90
CA GLN A 52 -6.51 14.42 -4.22
C GLN A 52 -6.44 15.90 -4.61
N LEU A 53 -6.75 16.79 -3.66
CA LEU A 53 -6.73 18.24 -3.88
C LEU A 53 -5.32 18.79 -4.12
N SER A 54 -4.30 18.12 -3.58
CA SER A 54 -2.90 18.52 -3.68
C SER A 54 -2.15 17.78 -4.80
N HIS A 55 -2.71 17.59 -6.00
CA HIS A 55 -2.07 16.95 -7.17
C HIS A 55 -2.25 15.42 -7.31
N ASN A 56 -3.28 14.81 -6.71
CA ASN A 56 -3.57 13.38 -6.83
C ASN A 56 -2.39 12.47 -6.45
N TYR A 57 -1.65 12.82 -5.39
CA TYR A 57 -0.63 11.92 -4.87
C TYR A 57 -1.25 10.60 -4.46
N LYS A 58 -0.79 9.52 -5.08
CA LYS A 58 -1.27 8.17 -4.84
C LYS A 58 -0.09 7.22 -4.76
N LEU A 59 0.06 6.59 -3.62
CA LEU A 59 1.01 5.50 -3.48
C LEU A 59 0.49 4.29 -4.28
N THR A 60 1.36 3.72 -5.10
CA THR A 60 1.07 2.49 -5.85
C THR A 60 2.13 1.44 -5.55
N SER A 61 1.95 0.24 -6.08
CA SER A 61 2.93 -0.84 -5.96
C SER A 61 4.29 -0.49 -6.59
N SER A 62 4.40 0.58 -7.38
CA SER A 62 5.69 1.08 -7.88
C SER A 62 6.61 1.63 -6.80
N GLY A 63 6.06 2.03 -5.64
CA GLY A 63 6.83 2.59 -4.53
C GLY A 63 7.39 3.99 -4.78
N TRP A 64 6.68 4.81 -5.58
CA TRP A 64 7.08 6.18 -5.91
C TRP A 64 5.96 7.19 -5.68
N LEU A 65 6.32 8.34 -5.12
CA LEU A 65 5.50 9.52 -4.89
C LEU A 65 6.23 10.75 -5.48
N ASN A 66 5.71 11.28 -6.59
CA ASN A 66 6.31 12.42 -7.27
C ASN A 66 5.85 13.76 -6.67
N VAL A 67 6.33 14.12 -5.49
CA VAL A 67 6.02 15.42 -4.84
C VAL A 67 7.09 16.43 -5.23
N THR A 68 6.68 17.60 -5.74
CA THR A 68 7.64 18.65 -6.10
C THR A 68 8.09 19.43 -4.87
N ALA A 69 9.22 20.13 -4.97
CA ALA A 69 9.68 21.02 -3.89
C ALA A 69 8.68 22.14 -3.56
N ALA A 70 7.88 22.57 -4.54
CA ALA A 70 6.83 23.56 -4.35
C ALA A 70 5.63 23.00 -3.56
N ASP A 71 5.31 21.72 -3.77
CA ASP A 71 4.16 21.07 -3.15
C ASP A 71 4.49 20.46 -1.78
N GLY A 72 5.77 20.19 -1.51
CA GLY A 72 6.27 19.59 -0.28
C GLY A 72 5.69 20.18 1.02
N PRO A 73 5.66 21.52 1.20
CA PRO A 73 5.07 22.13 2.39
C PRO A 73 3.59 21.76 2.61
N ASN A 74 2.78 21.75 1.54
CA ASN A 74 1.36 21.37 1.60
C ASN A 74 1.21 19.86 1.80
N PHE A 75 2.04 19.05 1.14
CA PHE A 75 2.08 17.61 1.32
C PHE A 75 2.35 17.22 2.78
N CYS A 76 3.26 17.94 3.44
CA CYS A 76 3.72 17.70 4.82
C CYS A 76 2.90 18.40 5.92
N GLN A 77 1.85 19.15 5.57
CA GLN A 77 0.99 19.78 6.56
C GLN A 77 0.38 18.72 7.49
N ALA A 78 0.18 19.06 8.77
CA ALA A 78 -0.50 18.18 9.72
C ALA A 78 -1.91 17.84 9.23
N GLY A 79 -2.28 16.55 9.24
CA GLY A 79 -3.53 16.06 8.64
C GLY A 79 -3.53 16.08 7.11
N GLY A 80 -2.38 16.40 6.50
CA GLY A 80 -2.13 16.47 5.07
C GLY A 80 -1.89 15.11 4.44
N CYS A 81 -1.35 15.13 3.22
CA CYS A 81 -1.17 13.91 2.44
C CYS A 81 -0.08 12.99 3.01
N ALA A 82 0.98 13.53 3.62
CA ALA A 82 2.03 12.74 4.26
C ALA A 82 1.48 11.82 5.35
N ASP A 83 0.55 12.30 6.18
CA ASP A 83 -0.07 11.50 7.25
C ASP A 83 -0.96 10.40 6.69
N HIS A 84 -1.69 10.68 5.61
CA HIS A 84 -2.44 9.67 4.87
C HIS A 84 -1.52 8.57 4.31
N MET A 85 -0.41 8.95 3.68
CA MET A 85 0.55 7.99 3.13
C MET A 85 1.16 7.12 4.22
N ARG A 86 1.50 7.69 5.38
CA ARG A 86 1.95 6.91 6.55
C ARG A 86 0.89 5.92 7.03
N ALA A 87 -0.40 6.29 7.00
CA ALA A 87 -1.48 5.38 7.33
C ALA A 87 -1.60 4.21 6.32
N VAL A 88 -1.44 4.48 5.03
CA VAL A 88 -1.38 3.45 3.98
C VAL A 88 -0.19 2.51 4.20
N LEU A 89 1.00 3.04 4.48
CA LEU A 89 2.20 2.24 4.79
C LEU A 89 2.00 1.39 6.05
N LEU A 90 1.36 1.92 7.09
CA LEU A 90 1.02 1.16 8.28
C LEU A 90 0.02 0.03 7.98
N CYS A 91 -0.96 0.27 7.10
CA CYS A 91 -1.86 -0.77 6.61
C CYS A 91 -1.07 -1.90 5.94
N LEU A 92 -0.16 -1.57 5.01
CA LEU A 92 0.72 -2.55 4.34
C LEU A 92 1.51 -3.38 5.35
N LYS A 93 2.19 -2.73 6.31
CA LYS A 93 2.98 -3.42 7.34
C LYS A 93 2.17 -4.40 8.18
N ARG A 94 0.89 -4.09 8.43
CA ARG A 94 -0.03 -4.94 9.22
C ARG A 94 -0.52 -6.15 8.44
N VAL A 95 -0.85 -5.99 7.16
CA VAL A 95 -1.40 -7.08 6.33
C VAL A 95 -0.32 -7.94 5.70
N LYS A 96 0.87 -7.39 5.46
CA LYS A 96 2.04 -8.09 4.91
C LYS A 96 3.35 -7.49 5.45
N ARG A 97 3.95 -8.15 6.44
CA ARG A 97 5.16 -7.65 7.15
C ARG A 97 6.40 -7.54 6.25
N ASP A 98 6.49 -8.41 5.26
CA ASP A 98 7.56 -8.51 4.26
C ASP A 98 7.14 -7.88 2.92
N TYR A 99 6.26 -6.88 2.94
CA TYR A 99 5.86 -6.16 1.73
C TYR A 99 7.07 -5.40 1.16
N TRP A 100 7.27 -5.55 -0.15
CA TRP A 100 8.24 -4.79 -0.93
C TRP A 100 7.55 -4.26 -2.18
N PHE A 101 7.93 -3.04 -2.57
CA PHE A 101 7.44 -2.38 -3.77
C PHE A 101 8.20 -2.89 -5.00
N ALA A 102 7.66 -2.69 -6.20
CA ALA A 102 8.30 -3.16 -7.44
C ALA A 102 9.72 -2.60 -7.66
N ASN A 103 10.03 -1.44 -7.06
CA ASN A 103 11.38 -0.84 -7.04
C ASN A 103 12.30 -1.45 -5.96
N SER A 104 11.91 -2.55 -5.32
CA SER A 104 12.60 -3.21 -4.20
C SER A 104 12.69 -2.40 -2.90
N ALA A 105 12.02 -1.26 -2.80
CA ALA A 105 11.92 -0.53 -1.54
C ALA A 105 11.03 -1.29 -0.55
N THR A 106 11.35 -1.19 0.72
CA THR A 106 10.51 -1.69 1.82
C THR A 106 9.49 -0.62 2.23
N VAL A 107 8.48 -1.04 3.00
CA VAL A 107 7.56 -0.11 3.67
C VAL A 107 8.30 0.88 4.56
N GLN A 108 9.40 0.45 5.19
CA GLN A 108 10.18 1.32 6.07
C GLN A 108 10.94 2.38 5.27
N ASP A 109 11.51 2.04 4.12
CA ASP A 109 12.24 2.99 3.27
C ASP A 109 11.34 4.16 2.83
N LEU A 110 10.09 3.87 2.43
CA LEU A 110 9.14 4.92 2.07
C LEU A 110 8.71 5.74 3.29
N TYR A 111 8.50 5.09 4.44
CA TYR A 111 8.14 5.80 5.68
C TYR A 111 9.23 6.79 6.09
N ASP A 112 10.49 6.36 6.01
CA ASP A 112 11.65 7.18 6.35
C ASP A 112 11.85 8.30 5.33
N THR A 113 11.66 8.01 4.05
CA THR A 113 11.72 9.04 2.98
C THR A 113 10.70 10.15 3.20
N ILE A 114 9.43 9.79 3.48
CA ILE A 114 8.37 10.76 3.80
C ILE A 114 8.71 11.54 5.09
N SER A 115 9.21 10.85 6.12
CA SER A 115 9.52 11.46 7.41
C SER A 115 10.70 12.44 7.33
N ASN A 116 11.78 12.03 6.68
CA ASN A 116 12.94 12.89 6.43
C ASN A 116 12.55 14.09 5.58
N GLY A 117 11.73 13.87 4.54
CA GLY A 117 11.30 14.95 3.68
C GLY A 117 10.46 16.02 4.38
N CYS A 118 9.51 15.58 5.22
CA CYS A 118 8.70 16.48 6.01
C CYS A 118 9.44 17.13 7.18
N SER A 119 10.45 16.46 7.77
CA SER A 119 11.31 17.07 8.80
C SER A 119 12.08 18.30 8.27
N ASN A 120 12.39 18.30 6.97
CA ASN A 120 12.99 19.43 6.26
C ASN A 120 11.95 20.44 5.72
N GLY A 121 10.72 20.41 6.26
CA GLY A 121 9.62 21.31 5.87
C GLY A 121 9.12 21.09 4.44
N GLY A 122 9.37 19.93 3.83
CA GLY A 122 9.07 19.66 2.43
C GLY A 122 9.93 20.47 1.45
N LYS A 123 11.01 21.10 1.93
CA LYS A 123 11.90 21.95 1.12
C LYS A 123 13.04 21.12 0.55
N GLY A 124 12.77 20.43 -0.55
CA GLY A 124 13.80 19.74 -1.32
C GLY A 124 13.23 19.10 -2.60
N ASN A 125 14.09 18.86 -3.59
CA ASN A 125 13.75 18.06 -4.77
C ASN A 125 13.65 16.59 -4.37
N GLN A 126 12.61 16.26 -3.61
CA GLN A 126 12.48 14.98 -2.95
C GLN A 126 11.62 14.07 -3.80
N LYS A 127 12.27 13.04 -4.34
CA LYS A 127 11.63 11.89 -4.94
C LYS A 127 11.23 10.99 -3.79
N PHE A 128 9.95 11.01 -3.44
CA PHE A 128 9.38 10.18 -2.39
C PHE A 128 9.02 8.79 -2.93
#